data_AF-A0A4Y8W991-F1
#
_entry.id   AF-A0A4Y8W991-F1
#
_cell.length_a   1.000
_cell.length_b   1.000
_cell.length_c   1.000
_cell.angle_alpha   90.00
_cell.angle_beta   90.00
_cell.angle_gamma   90.00
#
_symmetry.space_group_name_H-M   'P 1'
#
loop_
_entity.id
_entity.type
_entity.pdbx_description
1 polymer ?
#
loop_
_entity_poly.entity_id
_entity_poly.type
_entity_poly.pdbx_seq_one_letter_code
_entity_poly.pdbx_strand_id
1 'polypeptide(L)'
;MRFSDILDIFEREFKPLLGKFCNYNLSVQEAIDTQDDYIWHPGVYVWFHPKDGVLRVGRSLSNSRKRSLAHVGHNTGGLIKEYAQDSETRIFLFNVKDISDYHWVASLEIYFENELNPVLKSGRQG
;
A
#
# COMPACT_ATOMS: atom_id res chain seq x y z
N MET A 1 -1.25 -9.64 -13.02
CA MET A 1 -2.09 -8.93 -12.02
C MET A 1 -2.20 -7.48 -12.47
N ARG A 2 -3.39 -6.89 -12.43
CA ARG A 2 -3.68 -5.47 -12.72
C ARG A 2 -4.17 -4.78 -11.45
N PHE A 3 -4.27 -3.45 -11.47
CA PHE A 3 -4.84 -2.67 -10.35
C PHE A 3 -6.20 -3.21 -9.89
N SER A 4 -7.11 -3.49 -10.84
CA SER A 4 -8.43 -4.07 -10.57
C SER A 4 -8.34 -5.27 -9.65
N ASP A 5 -7.32 -6.11 -9.84
CA ASP A 5 -7.20 -7.37 -9.13
C ASP A 5 -6.90 -7.15 -7.63
N ILE A 6 -6.13 -6.11 -7.27
CA ILE A 6 -5.83 -5.79 -5.87
C ILE A 6 -7.07 -5.18 -5.18
N LEU A 7 -7.80 -4.32 -5.90
CA LEU A 7 -9.04 -3.77 -5.39
C LEU A 7 -10.12 -4.86 -5.23
N ASP A 8 -10.23 -5.77 -6.19
CA ASP A 8 -11.17 -6.90 -6.13
C ASP A 8 -10.84 -7.83 -4.94
N ILE A 9 -9.56 -8.08 -4.66
CA ILE A 9 -9.12 -8.84 -3.48
C ILE A 9 -9.56 -8.14 -2.19
N PHE A 10 -9.39 -6.81 -2.10
CA PHE A 10 -9.87 -6.02 -0.99
C PHE A 10 -11.39 -6.11 -0.84
N GLU A 11 -12.13 -5.86 -1.91
CA GLU A 11 -13.59 -5.81 -1.91
C GLU A 11 -14.24 -7.15 -1.59
N ARG A 12 -13.61 -8.26 -1.97
CA ARG A 12 -14.10 -9.61 -1.69
C ARG A 12 -14.12 -9.92 -0.20
N GLU A 13 -13.03 -9.63 0.52
CA GLU A 13 -12.88 -9.97 1.93
C GLU A 13 -13.42 -8.87 2.86
N PHE A 14 -13.13 -7.61 2.53
CA PHE A 14 -13.42 -6.45 3.37
C PHE A 14 -14.64 -5.65 2.88
N LYS A 15 -15.56 -6.30 2.14
CA LYS A 15 -16.79 -5.67 1.64
C LYS A 15 -17.53 -4.79 2.67
N PRO A 16 -17.70 -5.21 3.94
CA PRO A 16 -18.39 -4.38 4.94
C PRO A 16 -17.62 -3.10 5.32
N LEU A 17 -16.30 -3.08 5.07
CA LEU A 17 -15.42 -1.97 5.45
C LEU A 17 -15.13 -1.00 4.31
N LEU A 18 -15.66 -1.21 3.09
CA LEU A 18 -15.39 -0.32 1.95
C LEU A 18 -15.69 1.15 2.25
N GLY A 19 -16.73 1.42 3.03
CA GLY A 19 -17.08 2.78 3.46
C GLY A 19 -16.02 3.44 4.35
N LYS A 20 -15.20 2.66 5.07
CA LYS A 20 -14.17 3.12 6.01
C LYS A 20 -12.84 3.46 5.33
N PHE A 21 -12.59 2.96 4.13
CA PHE A 21 -11.32 3.17 3.43
C PHE A 21 -11.44 4.17 2.29
N CYS A 22 -10.36 4.91 2.05
CA CYS A 22 -10.10 5.69 0.86
C CYS A 22 -8.88 5.08 0.17
N ASN A 23 -9.04 4.76 -1.12
CA ASN A 23 -8.08 3.99 -1.89
C ASN A 23 -7.44 4.86 -2.97
N TYR A 24 -6.13 4.73 -3.16
CA TYR A 24 -5.36 5.46 -4.16
C TYR A 24 -4.54 4.52 -5.01
N ASN A 25 -4.29 4.92 -6.26
CA ASN A 25 -3.36 4.29 -7.18
C ASN A 25 -2.47 5.40 -7.74
N LEU A 26 -1.25 5.49 -7.24
CA LEU A 26 -0.36 6.63 -7.51
C LEU A 26 0.95 6.14 -8.09
N SER A 27 1.53 6.89 -9.02
CA SER A 27 2.98 6.87 -9.23
C SER A 27 3.71 7.38 -7.98
N VAL A 28 5.02 7.19 -7.94
CA VAL A 28 5.86 7.69 -6.85
C VAL A 28 5.82 9.22 -6.75
N GLN A 29 5.83 9.92 -7.89
CA GLN A 29 5.77 11.38 -7.93
C GLN A 29 4.41 11.89 -7.45
N GLU A 30 3.31 11.30 -7.92
CA GLU A 30 1.96 11.65 -7.46
C GLU A 30 1.81 11.41 -5.94
N ALA A 31 2.38 10.32 -5.43
CA ALA A 31 2.39 10.06 -3.99
C ALA A 31 3.15 11.14 -3.20
N ILE A 32 4.21 11.74 -3.75
CA ILE A 32 4.94 12.83 -3.08
C ILE A 32 4.09 14.11 -3.06
N ASP A 33 3.47 14.46 -4.19
CA ASP A 33 2.90 15.79 -4.39
C ASP A 33 1.46 15.92 -3.88
N THR A 34 0.67 14.83 -3.93
CA THR A 34 -0.76 14.89 -3.64
C THR A 34 -1.08 15.42 -2.23
N GLN A 35 -2.17 16.18 -2.16
CA GLN A 35 -2.76 16.72 -0.93
C GLN A 35 -4.20 16.21 -0.73
N ASP A 36 -4.59 15.14 -1.43
CA ASP A 36 -5.94 14.60 -1.34
C ASP A 36 -6.34 14.27 0.11
N ASP A 37 -7.62 14.43 0.41
CA ASP A 37 -8.18 14.07 1.71
C ASP A 37 -7.77 12.66 2.09
N TYR A 38 -7.45 12.41 3.36
CA TYR A 38 -7.05 11.11 3.92
C TYR A 38 -5.70 10.54 3.43
N ILE A 39 -4.94 11.20 2.54
CA ILE A 39 -3.65 10.67 2.06
C ILE A 39 -2.63 10.45 3.19
N TRP A 40 -2.72 11.27 4.24
CA TRP A 40 -1.82 11.25 5.39
C TRP A 40 -2.30 10.37 6.55
N HIS A 41 -3.42 9.66 6.39
CA HIS A 41 -4.00 8.80 7.41
C HIS A 41 -3.28 7.45 7.57
N PRO A 42 -3.58 6.71 8.66
CA PRO A 42 -3.18 5.31 8.79
C PRO A 42 -3.69 4.47 7.63
N GLY A 43 -2.95 3.44 7.26
CA GLY A 43 -3.31 2.61 6.11
C GLY A 43 -2.28 1.58 5.73
N VAL A 44 -2.66 0.76 4.75
CA VAL A 44 -1.79 -0.22 4.09
C VAL A 44 -1.28 0.38 2.78
N TYR A 45 -0.01 0.15 2.47
CA TYR A 45 0.58 0.45 1.18
C TYR A 45 0.98 -0.84 0.45
N VAL A 46 0.80 -0.85 -0.86
CA VAL A 46 1.21 -1.95 -1.75
C VAL A 46 2.03 -1.37 -2.88
N TRP A 47 3.30 -1.77 -2.99
CA TRP A 47 4.14 -1.48 -4.14
C TRP A 47 3.90 -2.52 -5.22
N PHE A 48 3.72 -2.08 -6.45
CA PHE A 48 3.43 -2.93 -7.58
C PHE A 48 4.16 -2.47 -8.83
N HIS A 49 4.61 -3.43 -9.62
CA HIS A 49 5.17 -3.19 -10.95
C HIS A 49 4.56 -4.20 -11.94
N PRO A 50 4.16 -3.78 -13.17
CA PRO A 50 3.50 -4.69 -14.12
C PRO A 50 4.31 -5.94 -14.48
N LYS A 51 5.64 -5.81 -14.53
CA LYS A 51 6.55 -6.91 -14.87
C LYS A 51 6.72 -7.92 -13.73
N ASP A 52 6.81 -7.44 -12.49
CA ASP A 52 7.26 -8.25 -11.34
C ASP A 52 6.15 -8.47 -10.29
N GLY A 53 4.98 -7.90 -10.52
CA GLY A 53 3.81 -8.04 -9.65
C GLY A 53 3.91 -7.20 -8.38
N VAL A 54 3.43 -7.75 -7.27
CA VAL A 54 3.45 -7.06 -5.98
C VAL A 54 4.85 -7.14 -5.38
N LEU A 55 5.51 -6.00 -5.29
CA LEU A 55 6.87 -5.89 -4.78
C LEU A 55 6.89 -5.94 -3.26
N ARG A 56 5.95 -5.26 -2.60
CA ARG A 56 5.93 -5.12 -1.14
C ARG A 56 4.54 -4.75 -0.65
N VAL A 57 4.14 -5.35 0.46
CA VAL A 57 3.01 -4.89 1.28
C VAL A 57 3.57 -4.33 2.59
N GLY A 58 2.87 -3.39 3.20
CA GLY A 58 3.12 -3.01 4.57
C GLY A 58 2.15 -1.96 5.05
N ARG A 59 2.25 -1.61 6.32
CA ARG A 59 1.31 -0.68 6.95
C ARG A 59 1.97 0.47 7.68
N SER A 60 1.15 1.43 8.06
CA SER A 60 1.48 2.46 9.03
C SER A 60 0.24 2.79 9.85
N LEU A 61 0.40 2.84 11.18
CA LEU A 61 -0.67 3.27 12.09
C LEU A 61 -0.77 4.79 12.23
N SER A 62 0.04 5.54 11.47
CA SER A 62 0.03 7.00 11.49
C SER A 62 -0.14 7.58 10.08
N ASN A 63 0.77 7.28 9.17
CA ASN A 63 0.77 7.78 7.81
C ASN A 63 1.38 6.73 6.86
N SER A 64 0.52 6.07 6.08
CA SER A 64 0.91 4.99 5.16
C SER A 64 1.79 5.50 4.02
N ARG A 65 1.43 6.64 3.41
CA ARG A 65 2.19 7.30 2.34
C ARG A 65 3.63 7.56 2.78
N LYS A 66 3.82 8.26 3.90
CA LYS A 66 5.15 8.62 4.42
C LYS A 66 5.98 7.37 4.68
N ARG A 67 5.37 6.33 5.27
CA ARG A 67 6.07 5.07 5.52
C ARG A 67 6.44 4.35 4.23
N SER A 68 5.55 4.34 3.25
CA SER A 68 5.80 3.77 1.92
C SER A 68 7.00 4.44 1.24
N LEU A 69 7.01 5.78 1.18
CA LEU A 69 8.08 6.56 0.55
C LEU A 69 9.44 6.40 1.27
N ALA A 70 9.46 6.14 2.58
CA ALA A 70 10.70 5.88 3.30
C ALA A 70 11.46 4.64 2.76
N HIS A 71 10.77 3.67 2.15
CA HIS A 71 11.42 2.51 1.53
C HIS A 71 12.31 2.87 0.34
N VAL A 72 12.02 3.97 -0.35
CA VAL A 72 12.85 4.51 -1.43
C VAL A 72 14.19 5.00 -0.87
N GLY A 73 14.14 5.80 0.20
CA GLY A 73 15.33 6.32 0.87
C GLY A 73 16.22 5.22 1.46
N HIS A 74 15.61 4.19 2.04
CA HIS A 74 16.34 3.04 2.59
C HIS A 74 16.78 2.02 1.53
N ASN A 75 16.37 2.18 0.27
CA ASN A 75 16.49 1.17 -0.78
C ASN A 75 16.13 -0.24 -0.26
N THR A 76 14.92 -0.37 0.28
CA THR A 76 14.51 -1.62 0.95
C THR A 76 14.61 -2.81 0.01
N GLY A 77 15.22 -3.90 0.48
CA GLY A 77 15.47 -5.10 -0.33
C GLY A 77 16.48 -4.90 -1.46
N GLY A 78 17.18 -3.76 -1.52
CA GLY A 78 18.15 -3.44 -2.56
C GLY A 78 17.54 -3.00 -3.90
N LEU A 79 16.21 -3.06 -4.05
CA LEU A 79 15.51 -2.88 -5.33
C LEU A 79 14.51 -1.72 -5.36
N ILE A 80 13.90 -1.34 -4.22
CA ILE A 80 12.78 -0.39 -4.23
C ILE A 80 13.20 0.98 -4.81
N LYS A 81 14.46 1.40 -4.63
CA LYS A 81 14.93 2.66 -5.19
C LYS A 81 14.91 2.67 -6.72
N GLU A 82 15.22 1.54 -7.35
CA GLU A 82 15.21 1.38 -8.82
C GLU A 82 13.79 1.42 -9.34
N TYR A 83 12.89 0.59 -8.78
CA TYR A 83 11.47 0.61 -9.12
C TYR A 83 10.84 1.99 -8.90
N ALA A 84 11.30 2.74 -7.91
CA ALA A 84 10.78 4.07 -7.66
C ALA A 84 11.09 5.10 -8.79
N GLN A 85 12.06 4.81 -9.66
CA GLN A 85 12.36 5.62 -10.85
C GLN A 85 11.56 5.17 -12.08
N ASP A 86 10.94 4.00 -12.04
CA ASP A 86 10.14 3.48 -13.14
C ASP A 86 8.73 4.11 -13.12
N SER A 87 8.34 4.70 -14.24
CA SER A 87 7.02 5.31 -14.41
C SER A 87 5.85 4.31 -14.35
N GLU A 88 6.12 3.02 -14.56
CA GLU A 88 5.11 1.97 -14.47
C GLU A 88 4.89 1.49 -13.03
N THR A 89 5.82 1.76 -12.12
CA THR A 89 5.66 1.40 -10.71
C THR A 89 4.57 2.23 -10.04
N ARG A 90 3.69 1.53 -9.34
CA ARG A 90 2.57 2.11 -8.61
C ARG A 90 2.66 1.83 -7.12
N ILE A 91 2.17 2.78 -6.34
CA ILE A 91 1.92 2.68 -4.91
C ILE A 91 0.40 2.73 -4.73
N PHE A 92 -0.17 1.62 -4.27
CA PHE A 92 -1.54 1.59 -3.82
C PHE A 92 -1.60 1.91 -2.34
N LEU A 93 -2.54 2.75 -1.95
CA LEU A 93 -2.76 3.11 -0.55
C LEU A 93 -4.21 2.79 -0.20
N PHE A 94 -4.42 2.12 0.93
CA PHE A 94 -5.72 1.80 1.51
C PHE A 94 -5.75 2.46 2.89
N ASN A 95 -6.21 3.71 2.91
CA ASN A 95 -6.16 4.55 4.10
C ASN A 95 -7.53 4.60 4.78
N VAL A 96 -7.56 4.55 6.10
CA VAL A 96 -8.81 4.72 6.84
C VAL A 96 -9.24 6.19 6.81
N LYS A 97 -10.54 6.44 6.61
CA LYS A 97 -11.11 7.80 6.66
C LYS A 97 -11.14 8.33 8.09
N ASP A 98 -11.35 7.45 9.07
CA ASP A 98 -11.28 7.75 10.51
C ASP A 98 -10.01 7.14 11.10
N ILE A 99 -9.18 7.96 11.76
CA ILE A 99 -7.91 7.50 12.36
C ILE A 99 -8.15 6.47 13.48
N SER A 100 -9.31 6.49 14.14
CA SER A 100 -9.67 5.50 15.17
C SER A 100 -9.88 4.08 14.61
N ASP A 101 -10.13 3.96 13.30
CA ASP A 101 -10.25 2.69 12.60
C ASP A 101 -8.90 2.00 12.30
N TYR A 102 -7.79 2.48 12.87
CA TYR A 102 -6.44 1.97 12.62
C TYR A 102 -6.27 0.46 12.87
N HIS A 103 -7.12 -0.15 13.69
CA HIS A 103 -7.08 -1.59 13.97
C HIS A 103 -7.36 -2.43 12.71
N TRP A 104 -8.23 -1.95 11.81
CA TRP A 104 -8.50 -2.60 10.54
C TRP A 104 -7.28 -2.61 9.61
N VAL A 105 -6.38 -1.62 9.74
CA VAL A 105 -5.15 -1.55 8.95
C VAL A 105 -4.24 -2.75 9.22
N ALA A 106 -4.18 -3.24 10.46
CA ALA A 106 -3.40 -4.43 10.79
C ALA A 106 -4.00 -5.70 10.17
N SER A 107 -5.33 -5.86 10.27
CA SER A 107 -6.03 -6.99 9.65
C SER A 107 -5.84 -7.00 8.12
N LEU A 108 -5.93 -5.83 7.48
CA LEU A 108 -5.76 -5.71 6.03
C LEU A 108 -4.33 -6.02 5.58
N GLU A 109 -3.31 -5.58 6.32
CA GLU A 109 -1.91 -5.88 6.01
C GLU A 109 -1.65 -7.39 6.02
N ILE A 110 -2.09 -8.09 7.06
CA ILE A 110 -1.91 -9.54 7.19
C ILE A 110 -2.59 -10.27 6.04
N TYR A 111 -3.83 -9.87 5.70
CA TYR A 111 -4.56 -10.45 4.58
C TYR A 111 -3.81 -10.23 3.25
N PHE A 112 -3.39 -9.00 2.97
CA PHE A 112 -2.67 -8.68 1.73
C PHE A 112 -1.31 -9.34 1.62
N GLU A 113 -0.52 -9.43 2.69
CA GLU A 113 0.75 -10.16 2.67
C GLU A 113 0.55 -11.63 2.27
N ASN A 114 -0.53 -12.27 2.74
CA ASN A 114 -0.83 -13.66 2.43
C ASN A 114 -1.38 -13.84 1.02
N GLU A 115 -2.36 -13.03 0.61
CA GLU A 115 -3.03 -13.18 -0.69
C GLU A 115 -2.19 -12.68 -1.87
N LEU A 116 -1.43 -11.60 -1.67
CA LEU A 116 -0.65 -10.98 -2.75
C LEU A 116 0.75 -11.56 -2.88
N ASN A 117 1.24 -12.26 -1.85
CA ASN A 117 2.56 -12.92 -1.79
C ASN A 117 3.69 -12.04 -2.36
N PRO A 118 4.01 -10.90 -1.71
CA PRO A 118 4.96 -9.92 -2.23
C PRO A 118 6.37 -10.48 -2.40
N VAL A 119 7.09 -9.96 -3.39
CA VAL A 119 8.52 -10.28 -3.64
C VAL A 119 9.36 -9.99 -2.39
N LEU A 120 9.17 -8.82 -1.78
CA LEU A 120 9.81 -8.41 -0.53
C LEU A 120 8.84 -8.60 0.64
N LYS A 121 8.84 -9.80 1.20
CA LYS A 121 8.03 -10.14 2.39
C LYS A 121 8.35 -9.23 3.58
N SER A 122 7.32 -8.88 4.35
CA SER A 122 7.55 -8.22 5.63
C SER A 122 8.24 -9.16 6.63
N GLY A 123 9.23 -8.66 7.36
CA GLY A 123 9.96 -9.44 8.36
C GLY A 123 9.19 -9.69 9.67
N ARG A 124 8.13 -8.90 9.91
CA ARG A 124 7.18 -9.09 11.03
C ARG A 124 5.79 -8.70 10.55
N GLN A 125 4.80 -9.52 10.89
CA GLN A 125 3.38 -9.26 10.69
C GLN A 125 2.75 -9.03 12.08
N GLY A 126 1.86 -8.04 12.20
CA GLY A 126 1.30 -7.60 13.51
C GLY A 126 2.21 -6.65 14.27
#